data_AF-A0A1H0DGM9-F1
#
_entry.id   AF-A0A1H0DGM9-F1
#
_cell.length_a   1.000
_cell.length_b   1.000
_cell.length_c   1.000
_cell.angle_alpha   90.00
_cell.angle_beta   90.00
_cell.angle_gamma   90.00
#
_symmetry.space_group_name_H-M   'P 1'
#
loop_
_entity.id
_entity.type
_entity.pdbx_description
1 polymer ?
#
loop_
_entity_poly.entity_id
_entity_poly.type
_entity_poly.pdbx_seq_one_letter_code
_entity_poly.pdbx_strand_id
1 'polypeptide(L)'
;MASASGAAQIRPYRDIRPGEDWVIEIDGTRFPVNIGSDIEDDGMYLEVANEAGALLLLIFYDDRTAEMSVTTYRPALSLALIEQAILIARIRLPPDPKRG
;
A
#
# COMPACT_ATOMS: atom_id res chain seq x y z
N MET A 1 -26.60 7.77 27.50
CA MET A 1 -26.31 8.55 26.28
C MET A 1 -25.12 9.44 26.54
N ALA A 2 -24.01 9.20 25.83
CA ALA A 2 -23.08 10.21 25.33
C ALA A 2 -22.05 9.47 24.47
N SER A 3 -22.18 9.66 23.16
CA SER A 3 -21.21 9.25 22.14
C SER A 3 -19.90 9.99 22.36
N ALA A 4 -18.78 9.27 22.32
CA ALA A 4 -17.46 9.86 22.17
C ALA A 4 -16.77 9.19 20.97
N SER A 5 -16.94 9.86 19.83
CA SER A 5 -16.09 9.88 18.63
C SER A 5 -14.88 8.94 18.67
N GLY A 6 -14.95 7.84 17.90
CA GLY A 6 -13.81 6.99 17.57
C GLY A 6 -12.86 7.73 16.64
N ALA A 7 -11.96 8.53 17.21
CA ALA A 7 -10.80 9.02 16.48
C ALA A 7 -9.90 7.81 16.19
N ALA A 8 -9.60 7.56 14.91
CA ALA A 8 -8.62 6.58 14.48
C ALA A 8 -7.31 6.81 15.27
N GLN A 9 -6.96 5.87 16.14
CA GLN A 9 -5.71 5.94 16.89
C GLN A 9 -4.56 5.64 15.93
N ILE A 10 -3.90 6.71 15.48
CA ILE A 10 -2.67 6.63 14.70
C ILE A 10 -1.56 6.11 15.63
N ARG A 11 -1.03 4.92 15.35
CA ARG A 11 0.22 4.48 15.97
C ARG A 11 1.41 5.12 15.23
N PRO A 12 2.36 5.76 15.93
CA PRO A 12 3.51 6.40 15.28
C PRO A 12 4.46 5.34 14.67
N TYR A 13 4.77 5.56 13.39
CA TYR A 13 5.47 4.71 12.42
C TYR A 13 6.96 4.38 12.71
N ARG A 14 7.54 4.79 13.84
CA ARG A 14 9.01 4.85 14.00
C ARG A 14 9.73 3.55 14.39
N ASP A 15 9.01 2.43 14.52
CA ASP A 15 9.55 1.17 15.09
C ASP A 15 9.60 -0.04 14.13
N ILE A 16 9.30 0.14 12.83
CA ILE A 16 9.14 -1.00 11.91
C ILE A 16 10.49 -1.52 11.38
N ARG A 17 10.79 -2.80 11.65
CA ARG A 17 12.02 -3.51 11.26
C ARG A 17 11.82 -4.25 9.92
N PRO A 18 12.90 -4.66 9.21
CA PRO A 18 12.78 -5.48 8.01
C PRO A 18 12.08 -6.81 8.34
N GLY A 19 10.97 -7.12 7.66
CA GLY A 19 10.15 -8.32 7.88
C GLY A 19 8.78 -8.10 8.53
N GLU A 20 8.30 -6.87 8.68
CA GLU A 20 6.93 -6.59 9.14
C GLU A 20 5.97 -6.33 7.96
N ASP A 21 4.92 -7.14 7.89
CA ASP A 21 3.80 -7.00 6.96
C ASP A 21 3.12 -5.64 7.14
N TRP A 22 3.01 -4.86 6.06
CA TRP A 22 2.32 -3.58 6.11
C TRP A 22 0.81 -3.83 6.09
N VAL A 23 0.02 -2.93 6.68
CA VAL A 23 -1.44 -3.06 6.68
C VAL A 23 -2.08 -1.69 6.46
N ILE A 24 -3.06 -1.64 5.56
CA ILE A 24 -4.03 -0.55 5.47
C ILE A 24 -5.26 -0.94 6.30
N GLU A 25 -5.77 -0.05 7.14
CA GLU A 25 -6.99 -0.28 7.90
C GLU A 25 -8.07 0.74 7.50
N ILE A 26 -9.22 0.26 7.02
CA ILE A 26 -10.38 1.08 6.64
C ILE A 26 -11.61 0.52 7.34
N ASP A 27 -12.29 1.34 8.14
CA ASP A 27 -13.51 0.96 8.87
C ASP A 27 -13.37 -0.35 9.67
N GLY A 28 -12.19 -0.58 10.27
CA GLY A 28 -11.86 -1.79 11.03
C GLY A 28 -11.53 -3.02 10.19
N THR A 29 -11.55 -2.92 8.85
CA THR A 29 -11.09 -3.98 7.94
C THR A 29 -9.61 -3.80 7.65
N ARG A 30 -8.84 -4.89 7.75
CA ARG A 30 -7.39 -4.89 7.52
C ARG A 30 -7.05 -5.44 6.13
N PHE A 31 -6.16 -4.75 5.47
CA PHE A 31 -5.67 -5.09 4.14
C PHE A 31 -4.15 -5.22 4.20
N PRO A 32 -3.61 -6.46 4.22
CA PRO A 32 -2.19 -6.69 4.13
C PRO A 32 -1.61 -6.04 2.87
N VAL A 33 -0.43 -5.44 3.03
CA VAL A 33 0.33 -4.77 1.99
C VAL A 33 1.71 -5.38 1.92
N ASN A 34 2.12 -5.75 0.71
CA ASN A 34 3.46 -6.23 0.40
C ASN A 34 4.12 -5.25 -0.57
N ILE A 35 5.42 -4.99 -0.38
CA ILE A 35 6.21 -4.12 -1.26
C ILE A 35 7.45 -4.91 -1.66
N GLY A 36 7.72 -4.96 -2.96
CA GLY A 36 8.86 -5.69 -3.51
C GLY A 36 9.44 -5.06 -4.76
N SER A 37 10.56 -5.63 -5.20
CA SER A 37 11.17 -5.32 -6.48
C SER A 37 10.79 -6.41 -7.48
N ASP A 38 10.42 -5.97 -8.69
CA ASP A 38 10.31 -6.84 -9.84
C ASP A 38 11.60 -6.73 -10.67
N ILE A 39 12.42 -7.78 -10.60
CA ILE A 39 13.72 -7.82 -11.28
C ILE A 39 13.54 -8.02 -12.79
N GLU A 40 12.45 -8.67 -13.22
CA GLU A 40 12.22 -8.95 -14.64
C GLU A 40 11.77 -7.70 -15.39
N ASP A 41 10.88 -6.93 -14.76
CA ASP A 41 10.33 -5.70 -15.35
C ASP A 41 11.11 -4.42 -14.98
N ASP A 42 12.18 -4.54 -14.18
CA ASP A 42 13.03 -3.44 -13.71
C ASP A 42 12.19 -2.34 -13.02
N GLY A 43 11.57 -2.72 -11.91
CA GLY A 43 10.69 -1.83 -11.17
C GLY A 43 10.37 -2.28 -9.75
N MET A 44 9.42 -1.55 -9.15
CA MET A 44 8.96 -1.75 -7.78
C MET A 44 7.45 -1.91 -7.76
N TYR A 45 6.94 -2.77 -6.87
CA TYR A 45 5.52 -3.02 -6.75
C TYR A 45 5.01 -2.89 -5.32
N LEU A 46 3.73 -2.55 -5.21
CA LEU A 46 2.92 -2.61 -4.00
C LEU A 46 1.68 -3.46 -4.27
N GLU A 47 1.54 -4.53 -3.52
CA GLU A 47 0.38 -5.41 -3.53
C GLU A 47 -0.50 -5.15 -2.31
N VAL A 48 -1.81 -5.17 -2.49
CA VAL A 48 -2.79 -5.14 -1.41
C VAL A 48 -3.68 -6.37 -1.50
N ALA A 49 -3.73 -7.14 -0.43
CA ALA A 49 -4.59 -8.32 -0.31
C ALA A 49 -5.72 -8.11 0.70
N ASN A 50 -6.70 -9.01 0.71
CA ASN A 50 -7.60 -9.17 1.84
C ASN A 50 -7.00 -10.13 2.90
N GLU A 51 -7.68 -10.29 4.03
CA GLU A 51 -7.24 -11.21 5.11
C GLU A 51 -7.17 -12.69 4.67
N ALA A 52 -7.91 -13.07 3.63
CA ALA A 52 -7.85 -14.41 3.05
C ALA A 52 -6.67 -14.60 2.06
N GLY A 53 -5.83 -13.57 1.88
CA GLY A 53 -4.68 -13.59 0.98
C GLY A 53 -5.02 -13.38 -0.50
N ALA A 54 -6.26 -13.04 -0.84
CA ALA A 54 -6.63 -12.74 -2.22
C ALA A 54 -6.17 -11.33 -2.59
N LEU A 55 -5.39 -11.22 -3.68
CA LEU A 55 -4.93 -9.95 -4.22
C LEU A 55 -6.12 -9.10 -4.68
N LEU A 56 -6.15 -7.84 -4.23
CA LEU A 56 -7.19 -6.88 -4.55
C LEU A 56 -6.66 -5.82 -5.52
N LEU A 57 -5.45 -5.32 -5.27
CA LEU A 57 -4.84 -4.18 -5.94
C LEU A 57 -3.34 -4.43 -6.12
N LEU A 58 -2.81 -4.07 -7.27
CA LEU A 58 -1.38 -3.97 -7.55
C LEU A 58 -1.08 -2.55 -8.05
N ILE A 59 -0.08 -1.91 -7.48
CA ILE A 59 0.51 -0.69 -8.00
C ILE A 59 1.94 -1.00 -8.42
N PHE A 60 2.29 -0.70 -9.66
CA PHE A 60 3.62 -0.90 -10.20
C PHE A 60 4.27 0.44 -10.53
N TYR A 61 5.54 0.59 -10.21
CA TYR A 61 6.41 1.69 -10.61
C TYR A 61 7.49 1.14 -11.53
N ASP A 62 7.58 1.68 -12.74
CA ASP A 62 8.60 1.30 -13.72
C ASP A 62 9.82 2.23 -13.54
N ASP A 63 10.99 1.68 -13.16
CA ASP A 63 12.18 2.48 -12.89
C ASP A 63 12.75 3.16 -14.16
N ARG A 64 12.42 2.62 -15.35
CA ARG A 64 12.93 3.11 -16.65
C ARG A 64 12.15 4.32 -17.14
N THR A 65 10.83 4.34 -16.91
CA THR A 65 9.93 5.40 -17.37
C THR A 65 9.49 6.35 -16.26
N ALA A 66 9.70 5.97 -15.00
CA ALA A 66 9.18 6.65 -13.81
C ALA A 66 7.64 6.76 -13.76
N GLU A 67 6.94 5.91 -14.51
CA GLU A 67 5.47 5.88 -14.52
C GLU A 67 4.93 4.92 -13.46
N MET A 68 3.71 5.20 -12.97
CA MET A 68 2.97 4.31 -12.08
C MET A 68 1.70 3.82 -12.76
N SER A 69 1.42 2.52 -12.62
CA SER A 69 0.17 1.91 -13.04
C SER A 69 -0.56 1.29 -11.86
N VAL A 70 -1.89 1.24 -11.95
CA VAL A 70 -2.76 0.64 -10.93
C VAL A 70 -3.62 -0.42 -11.60
N THR A 71 -3.59 -1.64 -11.08
CA THR A 71 -4.40 -2.78 -11.52
C THR A 71 -5.27 -3.27 -10.38
N THR A 72 -6.58 -3.37 -10.61
CA THR A 72 -7.54 -3.91 -9.64
C THR A 72 -8.03 -5.29 -10.07
N TYR A 73 -8.04 -6.26 -9.15
CA TYR A 73 -8.48 -7.63 -9.42
C TYR A 73 -9.91 -7.92 -8.95
N ARG A 74 -10.56 -6.93 -8.32
CA ARG A 74 -11.96 -7.02 -7.88
C ARG A 74 -12.73 -5.78 -8.32
N PRO A 75 -13.99 -5.94 -8.77
CA PRO A 75 -14.84 -4.80 -9.03
C PRO A 75 -15.19 -4.08 -7.72
N ALA A 76 -15.41 -2.77 -7.81
CA ALA A 76 -15.93 -1.93 -6.72
C ALA A 76 -15.10 -1.95 -5.42
N LEU A 77 -13.77 -1.92 -5.52
CA LEU A 77 -12.93 -1.61 -4.35
C LEU A 77 -13.29 -0.22 -3.79
N SER A 78 -13.18 -0.07 -2.47
CA SER A 78 -13.46 1.22 -1.84
C SER A 78 -12.46 2.27 -2.31
N LEU A 79 -12.96 3.47 -2.58
CA LEU A 79 -12.11 4.58 -3.01
C LEU A 79 -11.01 4.88 -1.98
N ALA A 80 -11.36 4.87 -0.70
CA ALA A 80 -10.42 5.10 0.40
C ALA A 80 -9.26 4.09 0.41
N LEU A 81 -9.51 2.82 0.08
CA LEU A 81 -8.44 1.81 -0.02
C LEU A 81 -7.49 2.11 -1.18
N ILE A 82 -8.05 2.45 -2.35
CA ILE A 82 -7.27 2.80 -3.55
C ILE A 82 -6.41 4.03 -3.27
N GLU A 83 -7.00 5.09 -2.72
CA GLU A 83 -6.30 6.34 -2.42
C GLU A 83 -5.16 6.11 -1.41
N GLN A 84 -5.42 5.34 -0.36
CA GLN A 84 -4.41 5.05 0.65
C GLN A 84 -3.25 4.23 0.07
N ALA A 85 -3.54 3.23 -0.77
CA ALA A 85 -2.51 2.46 -1.46
C ALA A 85 -1.67 3.35 -2.41
N ILE A 86 -2.31 4.26 -3.14
CA ILE A 86 -1.62 5.23 -4.01
C ILE A 86 -0.69 6.13 -3.18
N LEU A 87 -1.13 6.62 -2.03
CA LEU A 87 -0.30 7.45 -1.16
C LEU A 87 0.95 6.69 -0.70
N ILE A 88 0.79 5.43 -0.28
CA ILE A 88 1.93 4.59 0.12
C ILE A 88 2.86 4.36 -1.08
N ALA A 89 2.32 3.98 -2.23
CA ALA A 89 3.10 3.69 -3.43
C ALA A 89 3.94 4.89 -3.88
N ARG A 90 3.34 6.10 -3.90
CA ARG A 90 4.03 7.35 -4.24
C ARG A 90 5.23 7.67 -3.35
N ILE A 91 5.20 7.20 -2.10
CA ILE A 91 6.28 7.43 -1.13
C ILE A 91 7.32 6.30 -1.19
N ARG A 92 6.91 5.08 -1.53
CA ARG A 92 7.71 3.87 -1.29
C ARG A 92 8.29 3.21 -2.53
N LEU A 93 7.63 3.34 -3.67
CA LEU A 93 8.07 2.66 -4.88
C LEU A 93 9.16 3.40 -5.65
N PRO A 94 9.16 4.75 -5.78
CA PRO A 94 10.25 5.44 -6.45
C PRO A 94 11.58 5.23 -5.73
N PRO A 95 12.70 5.17 -6.47
CA PRO A 95 14.03 5.07 -5.87
C PRO A 95 14.33 6.30 -5.00
N ASP A 96 15.07 6.11 -3.91
CA ASP A 96 15.47 7.22 -3.04
C ASP A 96 16.38 8.18 -3.83
N PRO A 97 15.96 9.44 -4.06
CA PRO A 97 16.74 10.39 -4.85
C PRO A 97 18.11 10.73 -4.23
N LYS A 98 18.37 10.34 -2.97
CA LYS A 98 19.68 10.51 -2.31
C LYS A 98 20.66 9.36 -2.55
N ARG A 99 20.28 8.34 -3.31
CA ARG A 99 21.14 7.20 -3.68
C ARG A 99 21.67 7.27 -5.12
N GLY A 100 21.63 8.45 -5.74
CA GLY A 100 22.28 8.75 -7.03
C GLY A 100 23.70 9.26 -6.87
#